data_AF-A0AAV5UPU9-F1
#
_entry.id   AF-A0AAV5UPU9-F1
#
_cell.length_a   1.000
_cell.length_b   1.000
_cell.length_c   1.000
_cell.angle_alpha   90.00
_cell.angle_beta   90.00
_cell.angle_gamma   90.00
#
_symmetry.space_group_name_H-M   'P 1'
#
loop_
_entity.id
_entity.type
_entity.pdbx_description
1 polymer ?
#
loop_
_entity_poly.entity_id
_entity_poly.type
_entity_poly.pdbx_seq_one_letter_code
_entity_poly.pdbx_strand_id
1 'polypeptide(L)'
;RSLSRFSFSTMRSVIVLMALIVAAAARYVRISDIASILAASNAADSCAPGYSKINGTDDCFRLYALAKAYADAEELCKQDGGHLASLHSAEERQGLNDLLGTASPLIGIKCSTTTSCVWSDGSPMDYQNFIYGQPTLEYGSCAHLFADDDKFYSWNCATPMNTFICRMSGTPVPESDCSPGYTPVRDQCAVVKTHAKTSDDAEAECALEGGHLASIHDFNTNYLLTNLLTNTTLTCANAQQLECNVHIGARYDKTRGYWWTDGTPFDFKNWAVPEFPDTHFGVCSQMLVTDEFGTPGQWTNIPCDTKLPYVCMKAPGISPTYAPLDCPRMQYFEDQGTVYSPGFPVVIPGKLYCEYLLAGDLGTTLSVTFPFFNIDDNSKLSSTMACPLRTPSEF
;
A
#
# COMPACT_ATOMS: atom_id res chain seq x y z
N ARG A 1 -20.87 45.80 -47.69
CA ARG A 1 -20.77 45.30 -46.30
C ARG A 1 -19.35 44.74 -46.17
N SER A 2 -18.30 45.56 -46.03
CA SER A 2 -17.92 46.36 -44.84
C SER A 2 -17.98 45.50 -43.56
N LEU A 3 -16.97 45.40 -42.71
CA LEU A 3 -15.68 46.06 -42.61
C LEU A 3 -14.78 45.13 -41.77
N SER A 4 -13.53 45.08 -42.17
CA SER A 4 -12.37 44.53 -41.49
C SER A 4 -12.08 45.21 -40.13
N ARG A 5 -11.42 44.50 -39.20
CA ARG A 5 -10.09 44.91 -38.68
C ARG A 5 -9.41 43.85 -37.80
N PHE A 6 -8.11 43.74 -38.05
CA PHE A 6 -7.03 42.99 -37.43
C PHE A 6 -6.56 43.64 -36.10
N SER A 7 -5.85 42.89 -35.22
CA SER A 7 -4.37 42.93 -35.14
C SER A 7 -3.77 42.31 -33.86
N PHE A 8 -2.90 41.33 -34.09
CA PHE A 8 -1.60 40.95 -33.48
C PHE A 8 -1.19 41.39 -32.07
N SER A 9 -0.59 40.44 -31.33
CA SER A 9 0.80 40.59 -30.87
C SER A 9 1.50 39.22 -30.63
N THR A 10 2.66 39.04 -31.29
CA THR A 10 3.95 38.44 -30.84
C THR A 10 3.97 37.13 -30.01
N MET A 11 4.88 36.15 -30.17
CA MET A 11 6.21 36.05 -30.80
C MET A 11 6.69 34.58 -30.81
N ARG A 12 7.54 34.26 -31.80
CA ARG A 12 8.73 33.38 -31.81
C ARG A 12 8.61 31.83 -31.89
N SER A 13 9.11 31.36 -33.04
CA SER A 13 9.80 30.11 -33.45
C SER A 13 10.74 29.51 -32.38
N VAL A 14 11.16 28.23 -32.40
CA VAL A 14 12.02 27.54 -33.39
C VAL A 14 12.11 26.05 -32.99
N ILE A 15 11.96 25.09 -33.92
CA ILE A 15 12.78 23.86 -33.93
C ILE A 15 13.12 23.53 -35.39
N VAL A 16 14.40 23.69 -35.73
CA VAL A 16 15.04 23.19 -36.95
C VAL A 16 15.68 21.85 -36.59
N LEU A 17 15.38 20.79 -37.33
CA LEU A 17 16.28 19.63 -37.42
C LEU A 17 16.42 19.21 -38.87
N MET A 18 17.55 19.63 -39.45
CA MET A 18 18.15 19.04 -40.64
C MET A 18 18.98 17.84 -40.18
N ALA A 19 18.66 16.64 -40.66
CA ALA A 19 19.62 15.55 -40.76
C ALA A 19 19.35 14.76 -42.05
N LEU A 20 20.20 15.00 -43.05
CA LEU A 20 20.38 14.17 -44.24
C LEU A 20 20.88 12.79 -43.82
N ILE A 21 20.19 11.72 -44.20
CA ILE A 21 20.74 10.36 -44.20
C ILE A 21 20.69 9.83 -45.63
N VAL A 22 21.88 9.47 -46.10
CA VAL A 22 22.19 8.83 -47.38
C VAL A 22 21.54 7.46 -47.45
N ALA A 23 20.94 7.16 -48.61
CA ALA A 23 20.30 5.89 -48.91
C ALA A 23 21.33 4.74 -49.03
N ALA A 24 21.10 3.61 -48.35
CA ALA A 24 21.34 2.26 -48.88
C ALA A 24 20.80 1.16 -47.93
N ALA A 25 20.07 0.21 -48.53
CA ALA A 25 19.77 -1.15 -48.05
C ALA A 25 18.82 -1.35 -46.85
N ALA A 26 17.55 -1.60 -47.21
CA ALA A 26 16.55 -2.45 -46.56
C ALA A 26 16.91 -3.16 -45.23
N ARG A 27 16.22 -2.76 -44.16
CA ARG A 27 15.15 -3.53 -43.49
C ARG A 27 14.41 -2.57 -42.55
N TYR A 28 13.12 -2.34 -42.80
CA TYR A 28 12.24 -1.64 -41.86
C TYR A 28 12.17 -2.46 -40.57
N VAL A 29 12.86 -2.03 -39.52
CA VAL A 29 12.55 -2.43 -38.15
C VAL A 29 11.31 -1.64 -37.77
N ARG A 30 10.21 -2.31 -37.40
CA ARG A 30 9.02 -1.58 -36.93
C ARG A 30 9.38 -0.89 -35.62
N ILE A 31 8.92 0.35 -35.42
CA ILE A 31 9.10 1.08 -34.16
C ILE A 31 8.54 0.27 -32.97
N SER A 32 7.56 -0.61 -33.20
CA SER A 32 7.06 -1.57 -32.20
C SER A 32 8.11 -2.60 -31.75
N ASP A 33 9.04 -2.99 -32.61
CA ASP A 33 10.04 -4.01 -32.30
C ASP A 33 11.23 -3.40 -31.54
N ILE A 34 11.51 -2.11 -31.74
CA ILE A 34 12.51 -1.36 -30.95
C ILE A 34 11.94 -1.06 -29.55
N ALA A 35 10.63 -0.80 -29.42
CA ALA A 35 9.99 -0.63 -28.13
C ALA A 35 10.04 -1.92 -27.28
N SER A 36 9.89 -3.11 -27.88
CA SER A 36 10.04 -4.38 -27.16
C SER A 36 11.49 -4.69 -26.75
N ILE A 37 12.48 -4.27 -27.55
CA ILE A 37 13.91 -4.47 -27.23
C ILE A 37 14.40 -3.45 -26.19
N LEU A 38 13.90 -2.22 -26.22
CA LEU A 38 14.18 -1.19 -25.20
C LEU A 38 13.39 -1.39 -23.90
N ALA A 39 12.18 -1.98 -23.96
CA ALA A 39 11.44 -2.38 -22.77
C ALA A 39 12.12 -3.56 -22.06
N ALA A 40 12.70 -4.50 -22.80
CA ALA A 40 13.44 -5.62 -22.20
C ALA A 40 14.80 -5.21 -21.60
N SER A 41 15.42 -4.11 -22.04
CA SER A 41 16.67 -3.62 -21.45
C SER A 41 16.49 -2.73 -20.21
N ASN A 42 15.28 -2.20 -19.98
CA ASN A 42 14.98 -1.33 -18.83
C ASN A 42 14.04 -1.99 -17.80
N ALA A 43 13.71 -3.26 -17.98
CA ALA A 43 12.82 -4.01 -17.08
C ALA A 43 13.56 -4.76 -15.95
N ALA A 44 14.89 -4.76 -15.92
CA ALA A 44 15.72 -5.45 -14.91
C ALA A 44 16.26 -4.53 -13.79
N ASP A 45 15.83 -3.27 -13.76
CA ASP A 45 16.38 -2.26 -12.84
C ASP A 45 15.43 -1.80 -11.74
N SER A 46 14.20 -2.32 -11.68
CA SER A 46 13.23 -1.96 -10.64
C SER A 46 13.00 -3.12 -9.69
N CYS A 47 13.28 -2.91 -8.40
CA CYS A 47 12.88 -3.84 -7.35
C CYS A 47 11.43 -3.59 -6.91
N ALA A 48 10.77 -4.64 -6.41
CA ALA A 48 9.48 -4.50 -5.75
C ALA A 48 9.57 -3.47 -4.61
N PRO A 49 8.46 -2.76 -4.28
CA PRO A 49 8.43 -1.83 -3.15
C PRO A 49 9.06 -2.46 -1.89
N GLY A 50 9.92 -1.70 -1.21
CA GLY A 50 10.66 -2.14 -0.01
C GLY A 50 11.88 -3.02 -0.27
N TYR A 51 12.09 -3.53 -1.48
CA TYR A 51 13.32 -4.19 -1.87
C TYR A 51 14.28 -3.20 -2.52
N SER A 52 15.57 -3.43 -2.36
CA SER A 52 16.64 -2.61 -2.92
C SER A 52 17.59 -3.48 -3.73
N LYS A 53 17.99 -2.98 -4.90
CA LYS A 53 19.03 -3.60 -5.72
C LYS A 53 20.37 -3.30 -5.06
N ILE A 54 21.18 -4.32 -4.84
CA ILE A 54 22.54 -4.12 -4.37
C ILE A 54 23.50 -4.02 -5.54
N ASN A 55 24.59 -3.28 -5.36
CA ASN A 55 25.60 -3.13 -6.40
C ASN A 55 26.24 -4.49 -6.71
N GLY A 56 26.19 -4.88 -7.99
CA GLY A 56 26.79 -6.13 -8.46
C GLY A 56 25.82 -7.28 -8.69
N THR A 57 24.51 -7.10 -8.43
CA THR A 57 23.48 -8.11 -8.71
C THR A 57 22.30 -7.52 -9.45
N ASP A 58 21.62 -8.34 -10.26
CA ASP A 58 20.28 -8.04 -10.79
C ASP A 58 19.15 -8.45 -9.82
N ASP A 59 19.53 -9.00 -8.66
CA ASP A 59 18.60 -9.41 -7.63
C ASP A 59 18.30 -8.27 -6.64
N CYS A 60 17.13 -8.41 -6.02
CA CYS A 60 16.54 -7.47 -5.09
C CYS A 60 16.57 -8.05 -3.69
N PHE A 61 17.01 -7.25 -2.72
CA PHE A 61 17.17 -7.65 -1.33
C PHE A 61 16.35 -6.78 -0.39
N ARG A 62 15.87 -7.37 0.70
CA ARG A 62 15.16 -6.65 1.75
C ARG A 62 15.49 -7.21 3.13
N LEU A 63 15.87 -6.33 4.04
CA LEU A 63 16.07 -6.63 5.45
C LEU A 63 14.75 -6.46 6.22
N TYR A 64 14.36 -7.50 6.94
CA TYR A 64 13.20 -7.50 7.83
C TYR A 64 13.68 -7.38 9.28
N ALA A 65 13.24 -6.35 9.98
CA ALA A 65 13.48 -6.17 11.43
C ALA A 65 12.34 -6.79 12.25
N LEU A 66 12.15 -8.09 12.11
CA LEU A 66 11.07 -8.84 12.77
C LEU A 66 11.59 -10.16 13.35
N ALA A 67 11.22 -10.42 14.61
CA ALA A 67 11.52 -11.66 15.30
C ALA A 67 10.81 -12.86 14.64
N LYS A 68 11.54 -13.70 13.90
CA LYS A 68 11.02 -14.91 13.24
C LYS A 68 11.96 -16.11 13.32
N ALA A 69 11.37 -17.29 13.50
CA ALA A 69 12.08 -18.56 13.30
C ALA A 69 12.29 -18.81 11.79
N TYR A 70 13.20 -19.72 11.44
CA TYR A 70 13.61 -19.92 10.05
C TYR A 70 12.45 -20.28 9.12
N ALA A 71 11.57 -21.19 9.55
CA ALA A 71 10.43 -21.60 8.72
C ALA A 71 9.47 -20.44 8.44
N ASP A 72 9.18 -19.61 9.45
CA ASP A 72 8.26 -18.47 9.32
C ASP A 72 8.89 -17.35 8.49
N ALA A 73 10.20 -17.14 8.61
CA ALA A 73 10.94 -16.15 7.82
C ALA A 73 10.98 -16.56 6.33
N GLU A 74 11.26 -17.83 6.04
CA GLU A 74 11.22 -18.38 4.69
C GLU A 74 9.83 -18.28 4.06
N GLU A 75 8.77 -18.58 4.81
CA GLU A 75 7.40 -18.42 4.33
C GLU A 75 7.09 -16.96 3.98
N LEU A 76 7.57 -16.01 4.79
CA LEU A 76 7.37 -14.59 4.51
C LEU A 76 8.12 -14.13 3.24
N CYS A 77 9.33 -14.62 3.01
CA CYS A 77 10.06 -14.33 1.77
C CYS A 77 9.35 -14.93 0.55
N LYS A 78 8.80 -16.15 0.67
CA LYS A 78 8.01 -16.81 -0.39
C LYS A 78 6.74 -16.06 -0.74
N GLN A 79 6.07 -15.47 0.25
CA GLN A 79 4.89 -14.64 0.02
C GLN A 79 5.18 -13.41 -0.84
N ASP A 80 6.42 -12.93 -0.86
CA ASP A 80 6.84 -11.83 -1.73
C ASP A 80 7.32 -12.32 -3.11
N GLY A 81 7.40 -13.63 -3.35
CA GLY A 81 7.94 -14.21 -4.59
C GLY A 81 9.46 -14.43 -4.55
N GLY A 82 10.06 -14.38 -3.36
CA GLY A 82 11.48 -14.64 -3.12
C GLY A 82 11.71 -15.79 -2.13
N HIS A 83 12.90 -15.80 -1.55
CA HIS A 83 13.34 -16.77 -0.54
C HIS A 83 14.22 -16.06 0.49
N LEU A 84 14.52 -16.70 1.63
CA LEU A 84 15.61 -16.23 2.49
C LEU A 84 16.89 -16.12 1.65
N ALA A 85 17.66 -15.06 1.87
CA ALA A 85 18.71 -14.69 0.93
C ALA A 85 19.78 -15.77 0.80
N SER A 86 20.02 -16.18 -0.44
CA SER A 86 21.25 -16.83 -0.88
C SER A 86 22.33 -15.79 -1.16
N LEU A 87 23.60 -16.19 -1.01
CA LEU A 87 24.78 -15.38 -1.34
C LEU A 87 25.74 -16.25 -2.14
N HIS A 88 26.26 -15.70 -3.23
CA HIS A 88 27.05 -16.39 -4.25
C HIS A 88 28.43 -15.76 -4.46
N SER A 89 28.73 -14.64 -3.79
CA SER A 89 30.06 -14.05 -3.81
C SER A 89 30.36 -13.16 -2.60
N ALA A 90 31.64 -12.87 -2.40
CA ALA A 90 32.08 -11.92 -1.39
C ALA A 90 31.65 -10.49 -1.75
N GLU A 91 31.64 -10.15 -3.04
CA GLU A 91 31.20 -8.87 -3.56
C GLU A 91 29.71 -8.63 -3.28
N GLU A 92 28.88 -9.65 -3.50
CA GLU A 92 27.44 -9.61 -3.20
C GLU A 92 27.21 -9.43 -1.69
N ARG A 93 27.94 -10.18 -0.87
CA ARG A 93 27.90 -10.01 0.59
C ARG A 93 28.30 -8.59 1.00
N GLN A 94 29.36 -8.04 0.40
CA GLN A 94 29.80 -6.68 0.71
C GLN A 94 28.77 -5.63 0.26
N GLY A 95 28.09 -5.86 -0.86
CA GLY A 95 27.01 -5.01 -1.37
C GLY A 95 25.82 -4.88 -0.41
N LEU A 96 25.67 -5.82 0.53
CA LEU A 96 24.64 -5.76 1.56
C LEU A 96 24.97 -4.83 2.73
N ASN A 97 26.19 -4.33 2.88
CA ASN A 97 26.61 -3.57 4.07
C ASN A 97 25.69 -2.37 4.39
N ASP A 98 25.31 -1.60 3.37
CA ASP A 98 24.43 -0.44 3.53
C ASP A 98 23.01 -0.86 3.95
N LEU A 99 22.51 -1.99 3.43
CA LEU A 99 21.20 -2.54 3.78
C LEU A 99 21.18 -3.13 5.20
N LEU A 100 22.29 -3.75 5.61
CA LEU A 100 22.40 -4.44 6.90
C LEU A 100 22.65 -3.49 8.07
N GLY A 101 23.46 -2.45 7.87
CA GLY A 101 23.95 -1.64 8.99
C GLY A 101 24.64 -2.53 10.04
N THR A 102 24.07 -2.62 11.24
CA THR A 102 24.54 -3.49 12.32
C THR A 102 23.69 -4.77 12.51
N ALA A 103 22.69 -4.98 11.65
CA ALA A 103 21.80 -6.13 11.75
C ALA A 103 22.52 -7.43 11.41
N SER A 104 22.24 -8.49 12.16
CA SER A 104 22.78 -9.83 11.93
C SER A 104 21.65 -10.77 11.50
N PRO A 105 21.22 -10.73 10.23
CA PRO A 105 20.00 -11.42 9.80
C PRO A 105 20.18 -12.91 9.58
N LEU A 106 19.08 -13.65 9.78
CA LEU A 106 18.93 -15.00 9.27
C LEU A 106 19.01 -15.00 7.74
N ILE A 107 19.70 -16.01 7.19
CA ILE A 107 19.91 -16.20 5.74
C ILE A 107 19.40 -17.59 5.31
N GLY A 108 19.35 -17.84 4.00
CA GLY A 108 18.73 -19.03 3.43
C GLY A 108 19.45 -20.36 3.66
N ILE A 109 20.58 -20.41 4.40
CA ILE A 109 21.33 -21.65 4.58
C ILE A 109 20.61 -22.62 5.50
N LYS A 110 20.51 -23.88 5.05
CA LYS A 110 20.15 -25.03 5.88
C LYS A 110 21.14 -26.18 5.70
N CYS A 111 21.71 -26.65 6.80
CA CYS A 111 22.71 -27.71 6.85
C CYS A 111 22.10 -29.03 7.35
N SER A 112 22.28 -30.10 6.58
CA SER A 112 21.92 -31.47 7.00
C SER A 112 23.06 -32.16 7.76
N THR A 113 24.30 -31.77 7.47
CA THR A 113 25.53 -32.19 8.16
C THR A 113 26.48 -31.00 8.27
N THR A 114 27.61 -31.16 8.95
CA THR A 114 28.67 -30.12 9.04
C THR A 114 29.37 -29.83 7.70
N THR A 115 29.08 -30.60 6.66
CA THR A 115 29.66 -30.44 5.31
C THR A 115 28.62 -30.35 4.21
N SER A 116 27.34 -30.50 4.52
CA SER A 116 26.25 -30.54 3.55
C SER A 116 25.22 -29.46 3.88
N CYS A 117 25.40 -28.29 3.30
CA CYS A 117 24.49 -27.17 3.40
C CYS A 117 23.88 -26.84 2.04
N VAL A 118 22.64 -26.35 2.04
CA VAL A 118 21.90 -25.91 0.85
C VAL A 118 21.25 -24.55 1.12
N TRP A 119 21.05 -23.77 0.06
CA TRP A 119 20.23 -22.56 0.10
C TRP A 119 18.74 -22.94 -0.04
N SER A 120 17.85 -22.18 0.61
CA SER A 120 16.41 -22.45 0.60
C SER A 120 15.74 -22.21 -0.76
N ASP A 121 16.32 -21.36 -1.58
CA ASP A 121 15.91 -21.07 -2.97
C ASP A 121 16.35 -22.14 -3.98
N GLY A 122 17.14 -23.13 -3.55
CA GLY A 122 17.67 -24.19 -4.40
C GLY A 122 18.86 -23.77 -5.28
N SER A 123 19.38 -22.56 -5.10
CA SER A 123 20.60 -22.08 -5.77
C SER A 123 21.83 -22.92 -5.37
N PRO A 124 22.88 -22.95 -6.21
CA PRO A 124 24.09 -23.71 -5.90
C PRO A 124 24.79 -23.18 -4.64
N MET A 125 25.31 -24.10 -3.83
CA MET A 125 26.13 -23.77 -2.65
C MET A 125 27.59 -23.50 -3.07
N ASP A 126 27.80 -22.44 -3.85
CA ASP A 126 29.07 -22.02 -4.44
C ASP A 126 29.85 -20.99 -3.60
N TYR A 127 29.17 -20.31 -2.68
CA TYR A 127 29.77 -19.40 -1.72
C TYR A 127 29.35 -19.73 -0.29
N GLN A 128 30.35 -19.91 0.57
CA GLN A 128 30.18 -20.15 2.00
C GLN A 128 31.27 -19.39 2.75
N ASN A 129 30.89 -18.61 3.76
CA ASN A 129 31.80 -17.83 4.57
C ASN A 129 31.60 -18.08 6.06
N PHE A 130 31.47 -19.35 6.47
CA PHE A 130 31.34 -19.70 7.88
C PHE A 130 32.55 -19.26 8.70
N ILE A 131 32.30 -18.89 9.95
CA ILE A 131 33.38 -18.69 10.93
C ILE A 131 34.13 -20.02 11.17
N TYR A 132 35.37 -19.94 11.62
CA TYR A 132 36.17 -21.12 11.91
C TYR A 132 35.45 -22.08 12.87
N GLY A 133 35.42 -23.37 12.52
CA GLY A 133 34.76 -24.41 13.30
C GLY A 133 33.26 -24.57 13.03
N GLN A 134 32.69 -23.82 12.08
CA GLN A 134 31.29 -23.90 11.67
C GLN A 134 31.18 -24.24 10.17
N PRO A 135 30.06 -24.82 9.70
CA PRO A 135 28.80 -25.07 10.42
C PRO A 135 28.89 -26.20 11.46
N THR A 136 28.08 -26.12 12.51
CA THR A 136 27.89 -27.19 13.49
C THR A 136 26.42 -27.41 13.79
N LEU A 137 26.00 -28.68 13.78
CA LEU A 137 24.63 -29.06 14.12
C LEU A 137 24.32 -28.93 15.62
N GLU A 138 25.34 -28.73 16.47
CA GLU A 138 25.15 -28.50 17.90
C GLU A 138 24.43 -27.18 18.18
N TYR A 139 24.79 -26.12 17.45
CA TYR A 139 24.14 -24.81 17.56
C TYR A 139 22.89 -24.70 16.68
N GLY A 140 22.81 -25.53 15.64
CA GLY A 140 21.61 -25.72 14.84
C GLY A 140 21.91 -25.91 13.36
N SER A 141 20.89 -26.26 12.61
CA SER A 141 20.99 -26.56 11.17
C SER A 141 20.73 -25.35 10.27
N CYS A 142 20.50 -24.15 10.81
CA CYS A 142 20.28 -22.94 10.01
C CYS A 142 21.49 -22.01 10.15
N ALA A 143 21.57 -20.96 9.34
CA ALA A 143 22.62 -19.96 9.52
C ALA A 143 22.09 -18.54 9.52
N HIS A 144 22.83 -17.68 10.22
CA HIS A 144 22.68 -16.24 10.14
C HIS A 144 23.99 -15.60 9.74
N LEU A 145 23.86 -14.41 9.18
CA LEU A 145 24.98 -13.56 8.90
C LEU A 145 25.28 -12.70 10.12
N PHE A 146 26.56 -12.51 10.42
CA PHE A 146 27.01 -11.52 11.39
C PHE A 146 27.56 -10.31 10.63
N ALA A 147 27.04 -9.12 10.92
CA ALA A 147 27.40 -7.91 10.17
C ALA A 147 28.85 -7.46 10.43
N ASP A 148 29.38 -7.67 11.63
CA ASP A 148 30.66 -7.11 12.04
C ASP A 148 31.89 -7.80 11.40
N ASP A 149 31.78 -9.09 11.05
CA ASP A 149 32.91 -9.89 10.51
C ASP A 149 32.61 -10.56 9.16
N ASP A 150 31.44 -10.29 8.58
CA ASP A 150 30.93 -10.87 7.34
C ASP A 150 30.79 -12.40 7.34
N LYS A 151 30.85 -13.06 8.50
CA LYS A 151 30.82 -14.52 8.62
C LYS A 151 29.43 -15.08 8.85
N PHE A 152 29.27 -16.34 8.45
CA PHE A 152 28.09 -17.12 8.73
C PHE A 152 28.24 -17.89 10.04
N TYR A 153 27.20 -17.87 10.85
CA TYR A 153 27.10 -18.55 12.13
C TYR A 153 25.90 -19.49 12.13
N SER A 154 26.07 -20.67 12.70
CA SER A 154 25.06 -21.70 12.86
C SER A 154 24.05 -21.25 13.90
N TRP A 155 22.78 -21.43 13.58
CA TRP A 155 21.67 -20.99 14.41
C TRP A 155 20.62 -22.08 14.53
N ASN A 156 19.94 -22.09 15.67
CA ASN A 156 18.82 -22.97 15.89
C ASN A 156 17.62 -22.49 15.05
N CYS A 157 17.22 -23.29 14.07
CA CYS A 157 16.13 -22.96 13.16
C CYS A 157 14.79 -22.62 13.85
N ALA A 158 14.56 -23.15 15.06
CA ALA A 158 13.35 -22.92 15.82
C ALA A 158 13.42 -21.67 16.70
N THR A 159 14.62 -21.13 16.94
CA THR A 159 14.80 -19.92 17.76
C THR A 159 14.61 -18.68 16.90
N PRO A 160 13.66 -17.78 17.24
CA PRO A 160 13.46 -16.56 16.48
C PRO A 160 14.70 -15.67 16.47
N MET A 161 15.04 -15.13 15.29
CA MET A 161 16.01 -14.05 15.14
C MET A 161 15.29 -12.73 14.92
N ASN A 162 15.80 -11.65 15.52
CA ASN A 162 15.22 -10.31 15.41
C ASN A 162 15.26 -9.74 13.99
N THR A 163 16.07 -10.30 13.10
CA THR A 163 16.21 -9.86 11.73
C THR A 163 16.40 -11.03 10.76
N PHE A 164 15.91 -10.92 9.54
CA PHE A 164 16.18 -11.85 8.43
C PHE A 164 16.19 -11.09 7.11
N ILE A 165 16.82 -11.65 6.08
CA ILE A 165 16.94 -11.02 4.76
C ILE A 165 16.32 -11.91 3.69
N CYS A 166 15.50 -11.30 2.82
CA CYS A 166 14.95 -11.97 1.64
C CYS A 166 15.70 -11.56 0.37
N ARG A 167 15.85 -12.50 -0.55
CA ARG A 167 16.34 -12.30 -1.93
C ARG A 167 15.21 -12.64 -2.90
N MET A 168 15.08 -11.85 -3.95
CA MET A 168 14.18 -12.09 -5.07
C MET A 168 14.90 -11.76 -6.37
N SER A 169 14.66 -12.53 -7.43
CA SER A 169 15.12 -12.16 -8.76
C SER A 169 14.47 -10.85 -9.20
N GLY A 170 15.24 -9.95 -9.81
CA GLY A 170 14.71 -8.73 -10.40
C GLY A 170 13.67 -9.08 -11.47
N THR A 171 12.40 -9.11 -11.09
CA THR A 171 11.30 -9.19 -12.04
C THR A 171 11.08 -7.80 -12.62
N PRO A 172 10.71 -7.68 -13.90
CA PRO A 172 9.99 -6.51 -14.38
C PRO A 172 8.84 -6.25 -13.42
N VAL A 173 8.93 -5.18 -12.63
CA VAL A 173 7.75 -4.70 -11.90
C VAL A 173 6.77 -4.35 -13.02
N PRO A 174 5.61 -5.03 -13.12
CA PRO A 174 4.61 -4.64 -14.09
C PRO A 174 4.38 -3.14 -13.91
N GLU A 175 4.39 -2.36 -15.00
CA GLU A 175 4.03 -0.93 -14.94
C GLU A 175 2.81 -0.79 -14.04
N SER A 176 2.94 0.00 -12.97
CA SER A 176 2.02 -0.08 -11.84
C SER A 176 0.57 0.08 -12.32
N ASP A 177 -0.28 -0.92 -12.06
CA ASP A 177 -1.73 -0.84 -12.26
C ASP A 177 -2.42 0.18 -11.31
N CYS A 178 -1.62 0.91 -10.52
CA CYS A 178 -2.08 1.95 -9.61
C CYS A 178 -2.37 3.25 -10.36
N SER A 179 -3.46 3.91 -9.95
CA SER A 179 -3.80 5.25 -10.44
C SER A 179 -2.67 6.24 -10.15
N PRO A 180 -2.50 7.31 -10.96
CA PRO A 180 -1.49 8.34 -10.70
C PRO A 180 -1.57 8.86 -9.25
N GLY A 181 -0.42 8.90 -8.57
CA GLY A 181 -0.31 9.33 -7.17
C GLY A 181 -0.48 8.21 -6.13
N TYR A 182 -0.82 6.99 -6.54
CA TYR A 182 -0.79 5.82 -5.67
C TYR A 182 0.51 5.04 -5.85
N THR A 183 1.04 4.54 -4.73
CA THR A 183 2.22 3.69 -4.67
C THR A 183 1.79 2.23 -4.57
N PRO A 184 2.35 1.32 -5.39
CA PRO A 184 2.11 -0.11 -5.24
C PRO A 184 2.54 -0.60 -3.85
N VAL A 185 1.68 -1.36 -3.19
CA VAL A 185 1.93 -2.06 -1.94
C VAL A 185 1.39 -3.47 -2.10
N ARG A 186 2.29 -4.41 -2.42
CA ARG A 186 1.95 -5.78 -2.83
C ARG A 186 0.97 -5.79 -4.02
N ASP A 187 -0.17 -6.45 -3.88
CA ASP A 187 -1.27 -6.55 -4.83
C ASP A 187 -2.29 -5.41 -4.68
N GLN A 188 -1.99 -4.39 -3.86
CA GLN A 188 -2.83 -3.22 -3.66
C GLN A 188 -2.09 -1.92 -3.99
N CYS A 189 -2.85 -0.82 -3.99
CA CYS A 189 -2.35 0.52 -4.23
C CYS A 189 -2.61 1.36 -2.99
N ALA A 190 -1.58 1.99 -2.43
CA ALA A 190 -1.67 2.85 -1.26
C ALA A 190 -1.33 4.30 -1.58
N VAL A 191 -1.97 5.25 -0.89
CA VAL A 191 -1.59 6.66 -0.91
C VAL A 191 -1.67 7.25 0.49
N VAL A 192 -0.69 8.08 0.82
CA VAL A 192 -0.69 8.84 2.08
C VAL A 192 -1.32 10.21 1.83
N LYS A 193 -2.43 10.49 2.51
CA LYS A 193 -3.08 11.80 2.51
C LYS A 193 -2.52 12.60 3.68
N THR A 194 -1.82 13.70 3.36
CA THR A 194 -1.05 14.46 4.34
C THR A 194 -1.90 15.42 5.17
N HIS A 195 -3.10 15.82 4.69
CA HIS A 195 -4.01 16.69 5.42
C HIS A 195 -4.72 15.95 6.54
N ALA A 196 -4.89 16.62 7.68
CA ALA A 196 -5.46 16.02 8.87
C ALA A 196 -7.00 15.98 8.85
N LYS A 197 -7.57 14.79 9.06
CA LYS A 197 -9.03 14.53 9.15
C LYS A 197 -9.37 13.59 10.31
N THR A 198 -10.64 13.62 10.73
CA THR A 198 -11.17 12.60 11.65
C THR A 198 -11.16 11.23 10.96
N SER A 199 -11.18 10.14 11.73
CA SER A 199 -11.13 8.79 11.13
C SER A 199 -12.32 8.52 10.20
N ASP A 200 -13.52 9.02 10.55
CA ASP A 200 -14.71 8.88 9.71
C ASP A 200 -14.61 9.72 8.42
N ASP A 201 -14.12 10.95 8.50
CA ASP A 201 -13.92 11.82 7.31
C ASP A 201 -12.81 11.29 6.38
N ALA A 202 -11.81 10.63 6.96
CA ALA A 202 -10.70 10.00 6.24
C ALA A 202 -11.16 8.74 5.50
N GLU A 203 -11.89 7.85 6.19
CA GLU A 203 -12.52 6.66 5.60
C GLU A 203 -13.41 7.05 4.41
N ALA A 204 -14.21 8.10 4.58
CA ALA A 204 -15.04 8.61 3.51
C ALA A 204 -14.26 9.13 2.29
N GLU A 205 -13.12 9.80 2.50
CA GLU A 205 -12.27 10.25 1.38
C GLU A 205 -11.60 9.07 0.67
N CYS A 206 -11.20 8.03 1.40
CA CYS A 206 -10.68 6.81 0.78
C CYS A 206 -11.77 6.06 -0.02
N ALA A 207 -12.98 5.93 0.55
CA ALA A 207 -14.16 5.35 -0.11
C ALA A 207 -14.50 6.05 -1.43
N LEU A 208 -14.33 7.37 -1.46
CA LEU A 208 -14.52 8.20 -2.64
C LEU A 208 -13.57 7.86 -3.80
N GLU A 209 -12.36 7.43 -3.48
CA GLU A 209 -11.34 7.04 -4.46
C GLU A 209 -11.40 5.55 -4.83
N GLY A 210 -12.47 4.86 -4.39
CA GLY A 210 -12.70 3.43 -4.60
C GLY A 210 -11.86 2.53 -3.68
N GLY A 211 -11.41 3.07 -2.55
CA GLY A 211 -10.63 2.36 -1.54
C GLY A 211 -11.25 2.45 -0.15
N HIS A 212 -10.44 2.19 0.85
CA HIS A 212 -10.79 2.34 2.27
C HIS A 212 -9.57 2.84 3.02
N LEU A 213 -9.72 3.22 4.29
CA LEU A 213 -8.52 3.33 5.14
C LEU A 213 -7.76 2.00 5.13
N ALA A 214 -6.45 2.08 5.17
CA ALA A 214 -5.56 0.93 5.02
C ALA A 214 -5.91 -0.23 5.95
N SER A 215 -6.10 -1.41 5.36
CA SER A 215 -6.14 -2.71 6.03
C SER A 215 -4.78 -3.41 5.91
N ILE A 216 -4.36 -4.11 6.97
CA ILE A 216 -3.03 -4.69 7.05
C ILE A 216 -3.14 -6.15 7.48
N HIS A 217 -2.83 -7.05 6.54
CA HIS A 217 -3.02 -8.50 6.68
C HIS A 217 -1.74 -9.29 6.90
N ASP A 218 -0.60 -8.61 6.83
CA ASP A 218 0.69 -9.25 6.98
C ASP A 218 1.77 -8.23 7.33
N PHE A 219 2.92 -8.75 7.75
CA PHE A 219 4.06 -7.92 8.12
C PHE A 219 4.61 -7.10 6.95
N ASN A 220 4.61 -7.65 5.73
CA ASN A 220 5.22 -7.02 4.57
C ASN A 220 4.44 -5.76 4.20
N THR A 221 3.12 -5.85 4.13
CA THR A 221 2.20 -4.73 3.96
C THR A 221 2.41 -3.69 5.05
N ASN A 222 2.47 -4.11 6.33
CA ASN A 222 2.72 -3.19 7.45
C ASN A 222 4.01 -2.38 7.24
N TYR A 223 5.12 -3.08 6.97
CA TYR A 223 6.43 -2.47 6.79
C TYR A 223 6.47 -1.56 5.56
N LEU A 224 5.84 -1.94 4.45
CA LEU A 224 5.80 -1.12 3.24
C LEU A 224 5.06 0.20 3.49
N LEU A 225 3.96 0.15 4.24
CA LEU A 225 3.27 1.35 4.69
C LEU A 225 4.14 2.18 5.64
N THR A 226 4.83 1.56 6.60
CA THR A 226 5.80 2.28 7.45
C THR A 226 6.84 3.03 6.62
N ASN A 227 7.46 2.37 5.63
CA ASN A 227 8.46 2.99 4.77
C ASN A 227 7.89 4.11 3.89
N LEU A 228 6.66 3.94 3.41
CA LEU A 228 5.97 4.97 2.65
C LEU A 228 5.74 6.21 3.53
N LEU A 229 5.37 6.01 4.79
CA LEU A 229 5.15 7.07 5.77
C LEU A 229 6.44 7.79 6.15
N THR A 230 7.53 7.06 6.41
CA THR A 230 8.82 7.67 6.78
C THR A 230 9.43 8.50 5.64
N ASN A 231 9.08 8.19 4.39
CA ASN A 231 9.53 8.94 3.21
C ASN A 231 8.55 10.06 2.79
N THR A 232 7.45 10.26 3.51
CA THR A 232 6.44 11.28 3.21
C THR A 232 6.48 12.40 4.24
N THR A 233 6.51 13.66 3.78
CA THR A 233 6.36 14.82 4.68
C THR A 233 4.89 15.01 5.08
N LEU A 234 4.56 14.66 6.31
CA LEU A 234 3.20 14.75 6.85
C LEU A 234 2.89 16.16 7.38
N THR A 235 1.63 16.62 7.24
CA THR A 235 1.17 17.90 7.80
C THR A 235 0.20 17.67 8.97
N CYS A 236 0.67 17.86 10.21
CA CYS A 236 -0.18 17.78 11.39
C CYS A 236 -0.75 19.14 11.83
N ALA A 237 -1.87 19.10 12.53
CA ALA A 237 -2.59 20.28 13.01
C ALA A 237 -1.80 21.16 14.00
N ASN A 238 -0.77 20.62 14.66
CA ASN A 238 0.05 21.36 15.64
C ASN A 238 1.51 21.42 15.17
N ALA A 239 1.94 22.59 14.68
CA ALA A 239 3.28 22.85 14.13
C ALA A 239 4.45 22.79 15.15
N GLN A 240 4.20 22.30 16.37
CA GLN A 240 5.18 22.18 17.45
C GLN A 240 5.51 20.71 17.81
N GLN A 241 4.78 19.74 17.24
CA GLN A 241 5.19 18.34 17.25
C GLN A 241 5.62 17.97 15.83
N LEU A 242 6.91 17.66 15.68
CA LEU A 242 7.55 17.29 14.42
C LEU A 242 7.14 15.88 13.93
N GLU A 243 6.01 15.34 14.40
CA GLU A 243 5.79 13.91 14.54
C GLU A 243 4.30 13.58 14.34
N CYS A 244 3.97 12.91 13.22
CA CYS A 244 2.61 12.66 12.78
C CYS A 244 2.34 11.16 12.66
N ASN A 245 1.47 10.61 13.50
CA ASN A 245 0.88 9.29 13.26
C ASN A 245 -0.23 9.39 12.21
N VAL A 246 -0.67 8.26 11.67
CA VAL A 246 -1.66 8.23 10.60
C VAL A 246 -2.85 7.34 10.92
N HIS A 247 -4.07 7.72 10.52
CA HIS A 247 -5.23 6.82 10.62
C HIS A 247 -5.08 5.63 9.69
N ILE A 248 -5.48 4.46 10.20
CA ILE A 248 -5.65 3.20 9.47
C ILE A 248 -7.07 2.66 9.71
N GLY A 249 -7.49 1.64 8.94
CA GLY A 249 -8.88 1.18 8.93
C GLY A 249 -9.30 0.31 10.12
N ALA A 250 -8.40 0.05 11.08
CA ALA A 250 -8.73 -0.81 12.23
C ALA A 250 -9.66 -0.08 13.19
N ARG A 251 -10.76 -0.74 13.55
CA ARG A 251 -11.72 -0.27 14.56
C ARG A 251 -11.93 -1.32 15.65
N TYR A 252 -12.35 -0.84 16.81
CA TYR A 252 -12.68 -1.66 17.97
C TYR A 252 -14.10 -1.41 18.48
N ASP A 253 -14.75 -2.47 18.91
CA ASP A 253 -16.03 -2.42 19.60
C ASP A 253 -16.07 -3.58 20.60
N LYS A 254 -16.66 -3.34 21.76
CA LYS A 254 -16.70 -4.33 22.85
C LYS A 254 -17.45 -5.61 22.46
N THR A 255 -18.39 -5.54 21.52
CA THR A 255 -19.19 -6.69 21.07
C THR A 255 -18.57 -7.40 19.88
N ARG A 256 -18.00 -6.65 18.93
CA ARG A 256 -17.44 -7.18 17.68
C ARG A 256 -15.95 -7.56 17.77
N GLY A 257 -15.21 -7.00 18.73
CA GLY A 257 -13.75 -7.06 18.74
C GLY A 257 -13.15 -6.12 17.71
N TYR A 258 -12.03 -6.51 17.09
CA TYR A 258 -11.36 -5.71 16.06
C TYR A 258 -11.84 -6.08 14.65
N TRP A 259 -11.99 -5.10 13.78
CA TRP A 259 -12.26 -5.30 12.35
C TRP A 259 -11.66 -4.19 11.50
N TRP A 260 -11.45 -4.48 10.22
CA TRP A 260 -11.08 -3.49 9.21
C TRP A 260 -12.33 -2.85 8.59
N THR A 261 -12.29 -1.53 8.34
CA THR A 261 -13.41 -0.78 7.74
C THR A 261 -13.79 -1.25 6.33
N ASP A 262 -12.85 -1.83 5.60
CA ASP A 262 -13.07 -2.44 4.28
C ASP A 262 -13.79 -3.81 4.32
N GLY A 263 -14.04 -4.35 5.52
CA GLY A 263 -14.73 -5.63 5.72
C GLY A 263 -13.85 -6.88 5.56
N THR A 264 -12.56 -6.73 5.29
CA THR A 264 -11.60 -7.84 5.20
C THR A 264 -11.36 -8.51 6.57
N PRO A 265 -10.88 -9.77 6.61
CA PRO A 265 -10.60 -10.46 7.86
C PRO A 265 -9.54 -9.75 8.73
N PHE A 266 -9.75 -9.71 10.05
CA PHE A 266 -8.76 -9.16 10.99
C PHE A 266 -7.77 -10.25 11.45
N ASP A 267 -6.79 -10.57 10.61
CA ASP A 267 -5.88 -11.73 10.71
C ASP A 267 -4.43 -11.39 11.08
N PHE A 268 -4.04 -10.13 11.00
CA PHE A 268 -2.71 -9.64 11.42
C PHE A 268 -2.81 -8.52 12.44
N LYS A 269 -1.83 -8.46 13.35
CA LYS A 269 -1.79 -7.53 14.48
C LYS A 269 -0.36 -7.05 14.70
N ASN A 270 -0.17 -5.73 14.72
CA ASN A 270 1.10 -5.11 15.08
C ASN A 270 0.93 -4.03 16.16
N TRP A 271 0.17 -4.32 17.21
CA TRP A 271 -0.10 -3.37 18.30
C TRP A 271 1.16 -3.02 19.09
N ALA A 272 1.27 -1.78 19.55
CA ALA A 272 2.30 -1.37 20.48
C ALA A 272 2.07 -2.03 21.86
N VAL A 273 2.97 -2.95 22.22
CA VAL A 273 2.91 -3.67 23.50
C VAL A 273 3.61 -2.86 24.61
N PRO A 274 3.17 -2.98 25.88
CA PRO A 274 2.15 -3.90 26.39
C PRO A 274 0.74 -3.30 26.53
N GLU A 275 0.56 -2.02 26.23
CA GLU A 275 -0.63 -1.26 26.64
C GLU A 275 -1.72 -1.15 25.58
N PHE A 276 -1.43 -1.48 24.32
CA PHE A 276 -2.40 -1.34 23.24
C PHE A 276 -2.84 -2.70 22.70
N PRO A 277 -4.12 -2.81 22.33
CA PRO A 277 -5.17 -1.77 22.37
C PRO A 277 -5.82 -1.58 23.75
N ASP A 278 -6.06 -0.33 24.17
CA ASP A 278 -6.71 0.02 25.45
C ASP A 278 -7.93 0.93 25.22
N THR A 279 -9.11 0.44 25.59
CA THR A 279 -10.40 1.10 25.41
C THR A 279 -10.51 2.52 25.99
N HIS A 280 -9.61 2.95 26.88
CA HIS A 280 -9.53 4.34 27.34
C HIS A 280 -9.12 5.32 26.23
N PHE A 281 -8.34 4.86 25.25
CA PHE A 281 -7.82 5.68 24.16
C PHE A 281 -8.71 5.66 22.91
N GLY A 282 -10.01 5.39 23.04
CA GLY A 282 -10.95 5.43 21.90
C GLY A 282 -11.03 4.12 21.12
N VAL A 283 -11.64 4.17 19.94
CA VAL A 283 -12.03 2.97 19.17
C VAL A 283 -11.54 2.97 17.72
N CYS A 284 -10.91 4.05 17.27
CA CYS A 284 -10.24 4.12 15.98
C CYS A 284 -8.75 3.81 16.16
N SER A 285 -8.03 3.50 15.08
CA SER A 285 -6.63 3.10 15.17
C SER A 285 -5.72 3.98 14.34
N GLN A 286 -4.51 4.19 14.84
CA GLN A 286 -3.44 4.86 14.13
C GLN A 286 -2.22 3.94 13.99
N MET A 287 -1.49 4.10 12.88
CA MET A 287 -0.14 3.57 12.73
C MET A 287 0.86 4.62 13.21
N LEU A 288 1.77 4.20 14.08
CA LEU A 288 2.84 5.02 14.63
C LEU A 288 3.88 5.32 13.55
N VAL A 289 4.27 6.58 13.43
CA VAL A 289 5.42 7.00 12.60
C VAL A 289 6.63 7.30 13.49
N THR A 290 6.40 7.58 14.77
CA THR A 290 7.44 7.90 15.75
C THR A 290 7.48 6.91 16.90
N ASP A 291 8.49 7.06 17.76
CA ASP A 291 8.77 6.14 18.85
C ASP A 291 8.12 6.55 20.21
N GLU A 292 7.26 7.57 20.21
CA GLU A 292 6.65 8.12 21.43
C GLU A 292 5.77 7.10 22.18
N PHE A 293 4.98 6.31 21.43
CA PHE A 293 4.01 5.36 21.99
C PHE A 293 4.30 3.91 21.59
N GLY A 294 5.47 3.63 21.01
CA GLY A 294 5.81 2.32 20.49
C GLY A 294 6.97 2.39 19.50
N THR A 295 7.09 1.40 18.62
CA THR A 295 8.03 1.43 17.50
C THR A 295 7.31 1.90 16.24
N PRO A 296 7.93 2.72 15.37
CA PRO A 296 7.34 3.07 14.07
C PRO A 296 6.82 1.84 13.32
N GLY A 297 5.61 1.94 12.78
CA GLY A 297 4.87 0.86 12.15
C GLY A 297 3.98 0.05 13.08
N GLN A 298 4.12 0.17 14.40
CA GLN A 298 3.16 -0.40 15.35
C GLN A 298 1.87 0.42 15.41
N TRP A 299 0.82 -0.15 15.98
CA TRP A 299 -0.50 0.48 16.04
C TRP A 299 -0.90 0.79 17.47
N THR A 300 -1.63 1.90 17.64
CA THR A 300 -2.33 2.24 18.88
C THR A 300 -3.76 2.63 18.55
N ASN A 301 -4.68 2.56 19.52
CA ASN A 301 -6.01 3.12 19.35
C ASN A 301 -6.06 4.58 19.82
N ILE A 302 -6.93 5.37 19.19
CA ILE A 302 -7.09 6.82 19.39
C ILE A 302 -8.58 7.24 19.31
N PRO A 303 -9.01 8.35 19.95
CA PRO A 303 -10.35 8.91 19.72
C PRO A 303 -10.58 9.24 18.25
N CYS A 304 -11.74 8.84 17.71
CA CYS A 304 -12.05 8.93 16.29
C CYS A 304 -12.16 10.38 15.76
N ASP A 305 -12.42 11.34 16.63
CA ASP A 305 -12.47 12.78 16.36
C ASP A 305 -11.07 13.42 16.25
N THR A 306 -10.01 12.67 16.57
CA THR A 306 -8.64 13.15 16.42
C THR A 306 -8.32 13.36 14.95
N LYS A 307 -7.86 14.56 14.60
CA LYS A 307 -7.52 14.91 13.23
C LYS A 307 -6.08 14.51 12.92
N LEU A 308 -5.89 13.51 12.06
CA LEU A 308 -4.58 13.02 11.62
C LEU A 308 -4.52 12.88 10.09
N PRO A 309 -3.32 12.94 9.49
CA PRO A 309 -3.07 12.36 8.17
C PRO A 309 -3.48 10.88 8.15
N TYR A 310 -3.60 10.28 6.98
CA TYR A 310 -4.16 8.92 6.87
C TYR A 310 -3.72 8.20 5.60
N VAL A 311 -3.85 6.88 5.60
CA VAL A 311 -3.46 6.04 4.47
C VAL A 311 -4.70 5.42 3.84
N CYS A 312 -4.90 5.66 2.55
CA CYS A 312 -5.93 4.98 1.76
C CYS A 312 -5.32 3.81 1.00
N MET A 313 -6.02 2.67 0.96
CA MET A 313 -5.68 1.52 0.13
C MET A 313 -6.83 1.12 -0.78
N LYS A 314 -6.50 0.66 -2.00
CA LYS A 314 -7.48 0.16 -2.97
C LYS A 314 -6.88 -0.91 -3.87
N ALA A 315 -7.74 -1.72 -4.49
CA ALA A 315 -7.32 -2.67 -5.51
C ALA A 315 -6.79 -1.94 -6.77
N PRO A 316 -5.84 -2.55 -7.51
CA PRO A 316 -5.34 -2.01 -8.76
C PRO A 316 -6.45 -1.88 -9.81
N GLY A 317 -6.31 -0.93 -10.74
CA GLY A 317 -7.31 -0.67 -11.77
C GLY A 317 -8.59 0.04 -11.31
N ILE A 318 -8.78 0.26 -10.00
CA ILE A 318 -9.92 1.01 -9.49
C ILE A 318 -9.67 2.52 -9.65
N SER A 319 -10.48 3.17 -10.49
CA SER A 319 -10.52 4.63 -10.62
C SER A 319 -11.55 5.23 -9.66
N PRO A 320 -11.42 6.51 -9.27
CA PRO A 320 -12.42 7.18 -8.44
C PRO A 320 -13.81 7.04 -9.07
N THR A 321 -14.80 6.63 -8.27
CA THR A 321 -16.17 6.50 -8.77
C THR A 321 -16.80 7.88 -8.78
N TYR A 322 -16.67 8.58 -9.90
CA TYR A 322 -17.43 9.82 -10.10
C TYR A 322 -18.88 9.46 -10.36
N ALA A 323 -19.77 9.95 -9.49
CA ALA A 323 -21.19 9.91 -9.79
C ALA A 323 -21.46 10.71 -11.07
N PRO A 324 -22.44 10.31 -11.90
CA PRO A 324 -22.86 11.10 -13.05
C PRO A 324 -23.11 12.56 -12.65
N LEU A 325 -22.73 13.50 -13.51
CA LEU A 325 -22.92 14.94 -13.24
C LEU A 325 -24.40 15.32 -13.18
N ASP A 326 -25.25 14.55 -13.84
CA ASP A 326 -26.70 14.77 -13.88
C ASP A 326 -27.41 13.86 -12.88
N CYS A 327 -28.58 14.29 -12.40
CA CYS A 327 -29.46 13.40 -11.64
C CYS A 327 -29.77 12.15 -12.46
N PRO A 328 -29.68 10.95 -11.87
CA PRO A 328 -30.15 9.76 -12.56
C PRO A 328 -31.64 9.91 -12.86
N ARG A 329 -32.09 9.37 -14.00
CA ARG A 329 -33.54 9.16 -14.22
C ARG A 329 -34.08 8.31 -13.06
N MET A 330 -35.33 8.53 -12.67
CA MET A 330 -35.98 7.87 -11.52
C MET A 330 -35.50 6.42 -11.35
N GLN A 331 -34.69 6.18 -10.32
CA GLN A 331 -34.14 4.87 -10.00
C GLN A 331 -35.08 4.15 -9.06
N TYR A 332 -35.33 2.88 -9.36
CA TYR A 332 -36.13 1.96 -8.56
C TYR A 332 -35.18 0.93 -7.94
N PHE A 333 -35.20 0.83 -6.61
CA PHE A 333 -34.44 -0.17 -5.86
C PHE A 333 -35.43 -1.18 -5.27
N GLU A 334 -35.29 -2.47 -5.59
CA GLU A 334 -36.17 -3.54 -5.08
C GLU A 334 -35.64 -4.17 -3.78
N ASP A 335 -34.32 -4.20 -3.55
CA ASP A 335 -33.70 -4.85 -2.37
C ASP A 335 -32.59 -4.01 -1.70
N GLN A 336 -31.54 -3.71 -2.45
CA GLN A 336 -30.33 -3.01 -2.01
C GLN A 336 -29.82 -2.13 -3.15
N GLY A 337 -29.22 -0.99 -2.83
CA GLY A 337 -28.56 -0.16 -3.82
C GLY A 337 -27.92 1.08 -3.23
N THR A 338 -27.04 1.68 -4.03
CA THR A 338 -26.29 2.87 -3.62
C THR A 338 -26.81 4.09 -4.37
N VAL A 339 -27.17 5.10 -3.61
CA VAL A 339 -27.56 6.42 -4.13
C VAL A 339 -26.37 7.37 -3.95
N TYR A 340 -26.10 8.17 -4.99
CA TYR A 340 -25.02 9.15 -4.97
C TYR A 340 -25.57 10.56 -5.21
N SER A 341 -24.92 11.57 -4.64
CA SER A 341 -25.16 12.95 -5.09
C SER A 341 -24.59 13.11 -6.50
N PRO A 342 -25.27 13.81 -7.44
CA PRO A 342 -24.69 14.06 -8.76
C PRO A 342 -23.33 14.75 -8.66
N GLY A 343 -22.39 14.28 -9.48
CA GLY A 343 -21.01 14.77 -9.54
C GLY A 343 -20.12 14.42 -8.36
N PHE A 344 -20.64 13.79 -7.31
CA PHE A 344 -19.86 13.35 -6.16
C PHE A 344 -18.57 12.61 -6.57
N PRO A 345 -17.38 12.94 -6.02
CA PRO A 345 -17.10 13.93 -4.95
C PRO A 345 -17.07 15.40 -5.36
N VAL A 346 -17.17 15.71 -6.65
CA VAL A 346 -17.02 17.08 -7.15
C VAL A 346 -18.26 17.90 -6.79
N VAL A 347 -18.03 19.05 -6.15
CA VAL A 347 -19.09 20.04 -5.92
C VAL A 347 -19.46 20.66 -7.26
N ILE A 348 -20.65 20.36 -7.77
CA ILE A 348 -21.17 20.98 -8.99
C ILE A 348 -21.73 22.37 -8.65
N PRO A 349 -21.31 23.44 -9.35
CA PRO A 349 -21.91 24.76 -9.16
C PRO A 349 -23.37 24.77 -9.65
N GLY A 350 -24.31 24.81 -8.71
CA GLY A 350 -25.75 24.87 -8.98
C GLY A 350 -26.56 24.04 -7.99
N LYS A 351 -27.86 24.32 -7.84
CA LYS A 351 -28.77 23.46 -7.06
C LYS A 351 -29.41 22.46 -8.01
N LEU A 352 -29.02 21.19 -7.89
CA LEU A 352 -29.71 20.08 -8.56
C LEU A 352 -30.72 19.46 -7.60
N TYR A 353 -31.93 19.19 -8.10
CA TYR A 353 -32.99 18.52 -7.35
C TYR A 353 -33.12 17.10 -7.90
N CYS A 354 -32.65 16.10 -7.15
CA CYS A 354 -32.79 14.70 -7.52
C CYS A 354 -33.80 14.00 -6.60
N GLU A 355 -34.62 13.14 -7.19
CA GLU A 355 -35.60 12.32 -6.49
C GLU A 355 -35.22 10.84 -6.61
N TYR A 356 -35.24 10.14 -5.47
CA TYR A 356 -34.95 8.71 -5.37
C TYR A 356 -36.16 8.02 -4.76
N LEU A 357 -36.67 6.99 -5.43
CA LEU A 357 -37.80 6.22 -4.95
C LEU A 357 -37.32 4.89 -4.37
N LEU A 358 -37.48 4.73 -3.07
CA LEU A 358 -37.22 3.48 -2.36
C LEU A 358 -38.56 2.77 -2.17
N ALA A 359 -38.70 1.59 -2.77
CA ALA A 359 -39.88 0.76 -2.62
C ALA A 359 -39.51 -0.53 -1.88
N GLY A 360 -40.43 -1.04 -1.07
CA GLY A 360 -40.28 -2.32 -0.38
C GLY A 360 -41.65 -2.92 -0.13
N ASP A 361 -41.69 -4.24 0.07
CA ASP A 361 -42.93 -4.94 0.35
C ASP A 361 -43.57 -4.49 1.66
N LEU A 362 -44.90 -4.62 1.74
CA LEU A 362 -45.67 -4.33 2.95
C LEU A 362 -45.12 -5.14 4.14
N GLY A 363 -44.72 -4.43 5.20
CA GLY A 363 -44.13 -5.03 6.41
C GLY A 363 -42.59 -5.10 6.41
N THR A 364 -41.93 -4.64 5.34
CA THR A 364 -40.46 -4.48 5.31
C THR A 364 -40.03 -3.14 5.89
N THR A 365 -38.85 -3.11 6.52
CA THR A 365 -38.22 -1.87 7.00
C THR A 365 -37.21 -1.39 5.97
N LEU A 366 -37.47 -0.24 5.35
CA LEU A 366 -36.49 0.43 4.50
C LEU A 366 -35.46 1.14 5.38
N SER A 367 -34.19 0.75 5.26
CA SER A 367 -33.08 1.40 5.95
C SER A 367 -32.21 2.13 4.92
N VAL A 368 -32.03 3.43 5.10
CA VAL A 368 -31.06 4.22 4.33
C VAL A 368 -29.89 4.53 5.23
N THR A 369 -28.72 4.02 4.86
CA THR A 369 -27.47 4.28 5.57
C THR A 369 -26.60 5.13 4.66
N PHE A 370 -26.18 6.29 5.16
CA PHE A 370 -25.21 7.13 4.46
C PHE A 370 -23.83 6.79 4.98
N PRO A 371 -23.00 6.01 4.25
CA PRO A 371 -21.62 5.78 4.65
C PRO A 371 -20.82 7.09 4.63
N PHE A 372 -21.24 8.04 3.79
CA PHE A 372 -20.74 9.41 3.76
C PHE A 372 -21.90 10.40 3.62
N PHE A 373 -21.91 11.43 4.45
CA PHE A 373 -22.89 12.51 4.38
C PHE A 373 -22.23 13.83 4.78
N ASN A 374 -22.11 14.76 3.82
CA ASN A 374 -21.59 16.10 4.07
C ASN A 374 -22.60 17.13 3.52
N ILE A 375 -22.97 18.10 4.34
CA ILE A 375 -23.88 19.19 4.01
C ILE A 375 -23.16 20.50 4.22
N ASP A 376 -23.34 21.46 3.31
CA ASP A 376 -22.82 22.82 3.51
C ASP A 376 -23.26 23.38 4.87
N ASP A 377 -22.45 24.26 5.48
CA ASP A 377 -22.66 24.80 6.84
C ASP A 377 -24.06 25.42 7.09
N ASN A 378 -24.78 25.79 6.04
CA ASN A 378 -26.12 26.40 6.10
C ASN A 378 -27.26 25.44 5.71
N SER A 379 -26.95 24.19 5.42
CA SER A 379 -27.91 23.17 5.04
C SER A 379 -28.43 22.44 6.27
N LYS A 380 -29.71 22.04 6.24
CA LYS A 380 -30.35 21.28 7.31
C LYS A 380 -30.95 20.02 6.72
N LEU A 381 -30.63 18.88 7.33
CA LEU A 381 -31.37 17.65 7.06
C LEU A 381 -32.74 17.75 7.75
N SER A 382 -33.81 17.57 6.98
CA SER A 382 -35.15 17.41 7.53
C SER A 382 -35.72 16.11 6.96
N SER A 383 -36.12 15.19 7.84
CA SER A 383 -36.90 14.04 7.44
C SER A 383 -38.38 14.40 7.52
N THR A 384 -39.06 14.38 6.37
CA THR A 384 -40.51 14.44 6.33
C THR A 384 -40.99 13.12 5.76
N MET A 385 -41.40 12.18 6.62
CA MET A 385 -42.10 10.98 6.16
C MET A 385 -43.52 11.37 5.77
N ALA A 386 -43.70 11.78 4.52
CA ALA A 386 -45.02 11.78 3.90
C ALA A 386 -45.28 10.36 3.41
N CYS A 387 -45.97 9.56 4.22
CA CYS A 387 -46.60 8.33 3.74
C CYS A 387 -48.02 8.71 3.31
N PRO A 388 -48.29 9.04 2.03
CA PRO A 388 -49.66 9.13 1.58
C PRO A 388 -50.20 7.70 1.56
N LEU A 389 -51.01 7.37 2.55
CA LEU A 389 -51.98 6.28 2.44
C LEU A 389 -52.93 6.64 1.29
N ARG A 390 -52.55 6.36 0.04
CA ARG A 390 -53.52 6.31 -1.05
C ARG A 390 -54.29 5.02 -0.87
N THR A 391 -55.49 5.15 -0.33
CA THR A 391 -56.50 4.10 -0.37
C THR A 391 -56.94 3.89 -1.83
N PRO A 392 -57.28 2.67 -2.23
CA PRO A 392 -57.59 2.31 -3.62
C PRO A 392 -58.97 2.79 -4.11
N SER A 393 -59.46 3.94 -3.65
CA SER A 393 -60.78 4.48 -4.05
C SER A 393 -60.73 5.73 -4.92
N GLU A 394 -59.57 6.14 -5.43
CA GLU A 394 -59.46 7.23 -6.40
C GLU A 394 -58.67 6.77 -7.64
N PHE A 395 -59.38 6.09 -8.53
CA PHE A 395 -59.07 5.93 -9.95
C PHE A 395 -60.23 6.46 -10.77
#